data_AF-A0A961RTS1-F1
#
_entry.id   AF-A0A961RTS1-F1
#
_cell.length_a   1.000
_cell.length_b   1.000
_cell.length_c   1.000
_cell.angle_alpha   90.00
_cell.angle_beta   90.00
_cell.angle_gamma   90.00
#
_symmetry.space_group_name_H-M   'P 1'
#
loop_
_entity.id
_entity.type
_entity.pdbx_description
1 polymer ?
#
loop_
_entity_poly.entity_id
_entity_poly.type
_entity_poly.pdbx_seq_one_letter_code
_entity_poly.pdbx_strand_id
1 'polypeptide(L)'
;MNLFDLARPGLFCLDAEKAHGLAIRALKSGLLPAPPVRSDPRLNVRLAGLDFPNPVGVAAGFDKNGEVPDALLRLGFGFTEIGTVTPRPQPGNPR
;
A
#
# COMPACT_ATOMS: atom_id res chain seq x y z
N MET A 1 8.66 17.02 -14.91
CA MET A 1 8.53 15.56 -14.86
C MET A 1 9.19 15.07 -13.61
N ASN A 2 8.40 14.47 -12.71
CA ASN A 2 8.94 13.76 -11.55
C ASN A 2 9.18 12.28 -11.91
N LEU A 3 9.74 11.51 -10.96
CA LEU A 3 10.02 10.08 -11.17
C LEU A 3 8.76 9.29 -11.55
N PHE A 4 7.60 9.66 -10.98
CA PHE A 4 6.34 9.00 -11.28
C PHE A 4 5.89 9.24 -12.72
N ASP A 5 6.01 10.47 -13.23
CA ASP A 5 5.66 10.81 -14.62
C ASP A 5 6.46 10.00 -15.63
N LEU A 6 7.72 9.68 -15.31
CA LEU A 6 8.59 8.87 -16.15
C LEU A 6 8.30 7.36 -16.03
N ALA A 7 7.99 6.88 -14.81
CA ALA A 7 7.70 5.47 -14.56
C ALA A 7 6.30 5.06 -15.03
N ARG A 8 5.33 5.98 -15.00
CA ARG A 8 3.91 5.72 -15.27
C ARG A 8 3.67 5.07 -16.63
N PRO A 9 4.18 5.58 -17.77
CA PRO A 9 3.93 4.92 -19.07
C PRO A 9 4.43 3.46 -19.08
N GLY A 10 5.60 3.21 -18.50
CA GLY A 10 6.16 1.85 -18.40
C GLY A 10 5.30 0.93 -17.54
N LEU A 11 4.83 1.41 -16.38
CA LEU A 11 3.95 0.65 -15.50
C LEU A 11 2.62 0.29 -16.17
N PHE A 12 2.06 1.19 -16.97
CA PHE A 12 0.78 0.98 -17.65
C PHE A 12 0.90 0.08 -18.89
N CYS A 13 2.11 -0.18 -19.39
CA CYS A 13 2.37 -1.18 -20.42
C CYS A 13 2.50 -2.62 -19.85
N LEU A 14 2.62 -2.78 -18.53
CA LEU A 14 2.70 -4.08 -17.89
C LEU A 14 1.29 -4.65 -17.67
N ASP A 15 1.20 -5.98 -17.65
CA ASP A 15 0.05 -6.66 -17.07
C ASP A 15 -0.19 -6.15 -15.62
N ALA A 16 -1.46 -5.94 -15.27
CA ALA A 16 -1.83 -5.30 -14.01
C ALA A 16 -1.29 -6.07 -12.79
N GLU A 17 -1.29 -7.40 -12.84
CA GLU A 17 -0.79 -8.21 -11.74
C GLU A 17 0.74 -8.19 -11.66
N LYS A 18 1.42 -8.14 -12.80
CA LYS A 18 2.88 -7.92 -12.84
C LYS A 18 3.25 -6.54 -12.28
N ALA A 19 2.52 -5.49 -12.65
CA ALA A 19 2.72 -4.15 -12.13
C ALA A 19 2.50 -4.10 -10.61
N HIS A 20 1.45 -4.76 -10.12
CA HIS A 20 1.18 -4.90 -8.69
C HIS A 20 2.32 -5.63 -7.96
N GLY A 21 2.77 -6.78 -8.48
CA GLY A 21 3.90 -7.52 -7.90
C GLY A 21 5.20 -6.72 -7.87
N LEU A 22 5.45 -5.87 -8.88
CA LEU A 22 6.58 -4.95 -8.90
C LEU A 22 6.45 -3.89 -7.81
N ALA A 23 5.25 -3.32 -7.60
CA ALA A 23 5.01 -2.35 -6.53
C ALA A 23 5.27 -2.95 -5.14
N ILE A 24 4.80 -4.17 -4.89
CA ILE A 24 5.08 -4.89 -3.63
C ILE A 24 6.59 -5.11 -3.45
N ARG A 25 7.30 -5.59 -4.47
CA ARG A 25 8.77 -5.77 -4.41
C ARG A 25 9.51 -4.47 -4.14
N ALA A 26 9.09 -3.38 -4.76
CA ALA A 26 9.68 -2.07 -4.53
C ALA A 26 9.47 -1.60 -3.08
N LEU A 27 8.26 -1.78 -2.53
CA LEU A 27 7.97 -1.50 -1.12
C LEU A 27 8.81 -2.36 -0.17
N LYS A 28 8.93 -3.67 -0.43
CA LYS A 28 9.77 -4.60 0.35
C LYS A 28 11.24 -4.22 0.36
N SER A 29 11.74 -3.58 -0.70
CA SER A 29 13.15 -3.21 -0.80
C SER A 29 13.57 -2.17 0.24
N GLY A 30 12.63 -1.37 0.77
CA GLY A 30 12.92 -0.23 1.64
C GLY A 30 13.65 0.93 0.96
N LEU A 31 13.91 0.83 -0.35
CA LEU A 31 14.63 1.85 -1.13
C LEU A 31 13.72 2.96 -1.66
N LEU A 32 12.40 2.80 -1.54
CA LEU A 32 11.46 3.82 -1.98
C LEU A 32 11.55 5.05 -1.07
N PRO A 33 11.65 6.26 -1.65
CA PRO A 33 11.63 7.48 -0.86
C PRO A 33 10.28 7.61 -0.15
N ALA A 34 10.32 7.61 1.18
CA ALA A 34 9.17 7.90 2.02
C ALA A 34 9.21 9.39 2.39
N PRO A 35 8.23 10.21 1.96
CA PRO A 35 8.16 11.59 2.41
C PRO A 35 7.96 11.62 3.94
N PRO A 36 8.42 12.68 4.63
CA PRO A 36 8.11 12.83 6.04
C PRO A 36 6.59 12.84 6.23
N VAL A 37 6.11 11.95 7.10
CA VAL A 37 4.67 11.86 7.42
C VAL A 37 4.27 13.16 8.10
N ARG A 38 3.49 13.98 7.39
CA ARG A 38 2.94 15.22 7.94
C ARG A 38 1.69 14.88 8.74
N SER A 39 1.75 15.10 10.04
CA SER A 39 0.59 15.03 10.93
C SER A 39 -0.06 16.40 11.02
N ASP A 40 -1.37 16.47 10.77
CA ASP A 40 -2.20 17.64 11.03
C ASP A 40 -3.29 17.20 12.01
N PRO A 41 -3.34 17.75 13.24
CA PRO A 41 -4.32 17.36 14.23
C PRO A 41 -5.78 17.45 13.75
N ARG A 42 -6.08 18.28 12.75
CA ARG A 42 -7.42 18.40 12.14
C ARG A 42 -7.84 17.16 11.35
N LEU A 43 -6.87 16.33 10.94
CA LEU A 43 -7.11 15.09 10.21
C LEU A 43 -7.20 13.87 11.14
N ASN A 44 -6.91 14.01 12.44
CA ASN A 44 -6.99 12.89 13.36
C ASN A 44 -8.42 12.34 13.45
N VAL A 45 -8.54 11.02 13.38
CA VAL A 45 -9.84 10.32 13.47
C VAL A 45 -9.78 9.33 14.62
N ARG A 46 -10.82 9.32 15.47
CA ARG A 46 -11.03 8.26 16.45
C ARG A 46 -12.22 7.40 16.04
N LEU A 47 -12.00 6.12 15.83
CA LEU A 47 -13.03 5.18 15.37
C LEU A 47 -12.81 3.82 16.02
N ALA A 48 -13.89 3.19 16.51
CA ALA A 48 -13.85 1.87 17.14
C ALA A 48 -12.82 1.74 18.29
N GLY A 49 -12.56 2.84 19.01
CA GLY A 49 -11.57 2.88 20.10
C GLY A 49 -10.11 3.02 19.64
N LEU A 50 -9.86 3.15 18.34
CA LEU A 50 -8.53 3.36 17.74
C LEU A 50 -8.36 4.82 17.31
N ASP A 51 -7.13 5.32 17.38
CA ASP A 51 -6.74 6.64 16.92
C ASP A 51 -5.94 6.53 15.62
N PHE A 52 -6.38 7.26 14.59
CA PHE A 52 -5.75 7.32 13.28
C PHE A 52 -5.19 8.72 13.04
N PRO A 53 -3.94 8.84 12.54
CA PRO A 53 -3.30 10.15 12.34
C PRO A 53 -3.89 10.93 11.15
N ASN A 54 -4.63 10.25 10.26
CA ASN A 54 -5.36 10.85 9.15
C ASN A 54 -6.45 9.86 8.67
N PRO A 55 -7.47 10.31 7.89
CA PRO A 55 -8.58 9.45 7.48
C PRO A 55 -8.29 8.57 6.25
N VAL A 56 -7.06 8.60 5.69
CA VAL A 56 -6.74 7.94 4.43
C VAL A 56 -5.98 6.64 4.70
N GLY A 57 -6.47 5.52 4.17
CA GLY A 57 -5.82 4.23 4.29
C GLY A 57 -5.76 3.44 2.99
N VAL A 58 -5.00 2.35 3.02
CA VAL A 58 -4.95 1.36 1.93
C VAL A 58 -5.90 0.22 2.25
N ALA A 59 -6.83 -0.06 1.34
CA ALA A 59 -7.83 -1.09 1.50
C ALA A 59 -7.26 -2.52 1.32
N ALA A 60 -8.00 -3.52 1.82
CA ALA A 60 -7.73 -4.92 1.55
C ALA A 60 -7.65 -5.22 0.04
N GLY A 61 -6.94 -6.29 -0.28
CA GLY A 61 -6.67 -6.72 -1.64
C GLY A 61 -5.38 -6.14 -2.22
N PHE A 62 -4.83 -5.07 -1.64
CA PHE A 62 -3.49 -4.59 -1.99
C PHE A 62 -2.41 -5.49 -1.38
N ASP A 63 -2.30 -5.56 -0.06
CA ASP A 63 -1.32 -6.41 0.62
C ASP A 63 -1.98 -7.69 1.16
N LYS A 64 -2.25 -8.63 0.25
CA LYS A 64 -3.00 -9.86 0.57
C LYS A 64 -2.30 -10.77 1.58
N ASN A 65 -0.98 -10.69 1.65
CA ASN A 65 -0.16 -11.58 2.46
C ASN A 65 0.55 -10.85 3.62
N GLY A 66 0.27 -9.57 3.84
CA GLY A 66 0.88 -8.77 4.92
C GLY A 66 2.39 -8.57 4.74
N GLU A 67 2.86 -8.43 3.51
CA GLU A 67 4.29 -8.32 3.18
C GLU A 67 4.87 -6.92 3.40
N VAL A 68 4.04 -5.87 3.34
CA VAL A 68 4.48 -4.46 3.30
C VAL A 68 3.64 -3.47 4.14
N PRO A 69 3.00 -3.84 5.28
CA PRO A 69 2.14 -2.91 6.02
C PRO A 69 2.91 -1.68 6.50
N ASP A 70 4.10 -1.85 7.07
CA ASP A 70 4.93 -0.74 7.57
C ASP A 70 5.41 0.18 6.45
N ALA A 71 5.73 -0.38 5.28
CA ALA A 71 6.16 0.41 4.13
C ALA A 71 5.02 1.31 3.65
N LEU A 72 3.77 0.80 3.65
CA LEU A 72 2.60 1.60 3.32
C LEU A 72 2.37 2.72 4.35
N LEU A 73 2.45 2.42 5.64
CA LEU A 73 2.32 3.44 6.69
C LEU A 73 3.41 4.53 6.58
N ARG A 74 4.64 4.15 6.20
CA ARG A 74 5.74 5.10 5.94
C ARG A 74 5.50 6.02 4.75
N LEU A 75 4.64 5.64 3.80
CA LEU A 75 4.21 6.54 2.72
C LEU A 75 3.22 7.62 3.20
N GLY A 76 2.72 7.52 4.43
CA GLY A 76 1.85 8.52 5.05
C GLY A 76 0.38 8.11 5.20
N PHE A 77 0.03 6.87 4.84
CA PHE A 77 -1.32 6.34 5.11
C PHE A 77 -1.56 6.24 6.62
N GLY A 78 -2.76 6.64 7.06
CA GLY A 78 -3.15 6.56 8.46
C GLY A 78 -3.46 5.13 8.92
N PHE A 79 -3.79 4.24 8.00
CA PHE A 79 -3.95 2.80 8.24
C PHE A 79 -3.78 1.98 6.97
N THR A 80 -3.64 0.67 7.12
CA THR A 80 -3.65 -0.30 6.01
C THR A 80 -4.41 -1.54 6.43
N GLU A 81 -5.21 -2.10 5.54
CA GLU A 81 -5.96 -3.33 5.76
C GLU A 81 -5.32 -4.46 4.96
N ILE A 82 -4.74 -5.45 5.65
CA ILE A 82 -4.12 -6.62 5.01
C ILE A 82 -5.17 -7.66 4.62
N GLY A 83 -4.81 -8.54 3.69
CA GLY A 83 -5.68 -9.62 3.23
C GLY A 83 -6.39 -9.28 1.91
N THR A 84 -7.49 -9.95 1.57
CA THR A 84 -8.20 -10.94 2.37
C THR A 84 -7.41 -12.24 2.51
N VAL A 85 -7.30 -12.73 3.75
CA VAL A 85 -6.68 -14.01 4.05
C VAL A 85 -7.74 -15.10 4.19
N THR A 86 -7.38 -16.33 3.84
CA THR A 86 -8.24 -17.50 4.06
C THR A 86 -7.54 -18.50 4.98
N PRO A 87 -8.28 -19.34 5.74
CA PRO A 87 -7.66 -20.24 6.71
C PRO A 87 -6.62 -21.21 6.13
N ARG A 88 -6.73 -21.50 4.83
CA ARG A 88 -5.77 -22.32 4.09
C ARG A 88 -5.25 -21.55 2.87
N PRO A 89 -4.02 -21.83 2.39
CA PRO A 89 -3.50 -21.24 1.16
C PRO A 89 -4.37 -21.59 -0.06
N GLN A 90 -4.57 -20.63 -0.96
CA GLN A 90 -5.32 -20.83 -2.20
C GLN A 90 -4.55 -20.24 -3.39
N PRO A 91 -4.49 -20.95 -4.54
CA PRO A 91 -3.77 -20.47 -5.72
C PRO A 91 -4.47 -19.30 -6.45
N GLY A 92 -5.74 -19.02 -6.10
CA GLY A 92 -6.58 -18.06 -6.80
C GLY A 92 -7.19 -18.61 -8.09
N ASN A 93 -7.89 -17.75 -8.82
CA ASN A 93 -8.52 -18.09 -10.10
C ASN A 93 -7.47 -18.13 -11.23
N PRO A 94 -7.77 -18.81 -12.37
CA PRO A 94 -6.96 -18.71 -13.58
C PRO A 94 -6.79 -17.25 -14.03
N ARG A 95 -5.61 -16.94 -14.57
CA ARG A 95 -5.18 -15.59 -15.00
C ARG A 95 -5.11 -15.51 -16.51
#